data_AF-A0A2G2LHE2-F1
#
_entry.id   AF-A0A2G2LHE2-F1
#
_cell.length_a   1.000
_cell.length_b   1.000
_cell.length_c   1.000
_cell.angle_alpha   90.00
_cell.angle_beta   90.00
_cell.angle_gamma   90.00
#
_symmetry.space_group_name_H-M   'P 1'
#
loop_
_entity.id
_entity.type
_entity.pdbx_description
1 polymer ?
#
loop_
_entity_poly.entity_id
_entity_poly.type
_entity_poly.pdbx_seq_one_letter_code
_entity_poly.pdbx_strand_id
1 'polypeptide(L)' 'MTKDEYLKAAHTRMLLIWRNKSYACGGYYNPLGNHCCDMEFTTEQILTELNTREHVPTKVEAKIIRQNKAKQRI' A
#
# COMPACT_ATOMS: atom_id res chain seq x y z
N MET A 1 4.42 5.21 17.89
CA MET A 1 4.19 5.47 16.47
C MET A 1 4.20 6.97 16.28
N THR A 2 5.15 7.50 15.51
CA THR A 2 5.26 8.94 15.22
C THR A 2 4.28 9.37 14.13
N LYS A 3 4.05 10.67 13.96
CA LYS A 3 3.20 11.22 12.88
C LYS A 3 3.70 10.77 11.49
N ASP A 4 5.01 10.75 11.28
CA ASP A 4 5.62 10.39 10.01
C ASP A 4 5.44 8.91 9.68
N GLU A 5 5.56 8.04 10.69
CA GLU A 5 5.26 6.61 10.55
C GLU A 5 3.79 6.37 10.18
N TYR A 6 2.87 7.12 10.81
CA TYR A 6 1.45 7.03 10.49
C TYR A 6 1.16 7.47 9.05
N LEU A 7 1.72 8.61 8.61
CA LEU A 7 1.54 9.12 7.24
C LEU A 7 2.14 8.18 6.20
N LYS A 8 3.33 7.61 6.46
CA LYS A 8 3.92 6.59 5.58
C LYS A 8 3.01 5.36 5.46
N ALA A 9 2.49 4.85 6.57
CA ALA A 9 1.59 3.69 6.56
C ALA A 9 0.23 4.00 5.88
N ALA A 10 -0.29 5.22 6.04
CA ALA A 10 -1.48 5.66 5.33
C ALA A 10 -1.24 5.71 3.81
N HIS A 11 -0.11 6.29 3.38
CA HIS A 11 0.24 6.36 1.96
C HIS A 11 0.44 4.98 1.34
N THR A 12 1.15 4.06 2.00
CA THR A 12 1.32 2.68 1.49
C THR A 12 -0.02 1.96 1.31
N ARG A 13 -0.98 2.18 2.21
CA ARG A 13 -2.35 1.62 2.06
C ARG A 13 -3.06 2.17 0.83
N MET A 14 -2.92 3.46 0.54
CA MET A 14 -3.48 4.07 -0.67
C MET A 14 -2.85 3.48 -1.93
N LEU A 15 -1.51 3.35 -1.99
CA LEU A 15 -0.82 2.73 -3.12
C LEU A 15 -1.27 1.29 -3.39
N LEU A 16 -1.50 0.49 -2.34
CA LEU A 16 -2.04 -0.86 -2.49
C LEU A 16 -3.45 -0.88 -3.08
N ILE A 17 -4.30 0.07 -2.69
CA ILE A 17 -5.65 0.24 -3.28
C ILE A 17 -5.51 0.64 -4.76
N TRP A 18 -4.66 1.61 -5.05
CA TRP A 18 -4.45 2.11 -6.41
C TRP A 18 -3.92 1.03 -7.34
N ARG A 19 -2.97 0.20 -6.89
CA ARG A 19 -2.49 -0.95 -7.63
C ARG A 19 -3.62 -1.90 -8.01
N ASN A 20 -4.50 -2.23 -7.06
CA ASN A 20 -5.61 -3.14 -7.33
C ASN A 20 -6.61 -2.51 -8.32
N LYS A 21 -6.84 -1.19 -8.23
CA LYS A 21 -7.69 -0.47 -9.16
C LYS A 21 -7.06 -0.36 -10.55
N SER A 22 -5.75 -0.15 -10.63
CA SER A 22 -5.03 -0.04 -11.91
C SER A 22 -5.10 -1.34 -12.70
N TYR A 23 -4.97 -2.50 -12.04
CA TYR A 23 -5.22 -3.80 -12.69
C TYR A 23 -6.64 -3.93 -13.23
N ALA A 24 -7.65 -3.47 -12.49
CA ALA A 24 -9.04 -3.50 -12.94
C ALA A 24 -9.33 -2.54 -14.11
N CYS A 25 -8.56 -1.46 -14.22
CA CYS A 25 -8.70 -0.42 -15.24
C CYS A 25 -7.77 -0.59 -16.46
N GLY A 26 -7.10 -1.74 -16.61
CA GLY A 26 -6.26 -2.01 -17.79
C GLY A 26 -4.82 -1.48 -17.71
N GLY A 27 -4.32 -1.19 -16.51
CA GLY A 27 -2.92 -0.86 -16.27
C GLY A 27 -2.65 0.55 -15.74
N TYR A 28 -3.67 1.38 -15.57
CA TYR A 28 -3.58 2.75 -15.07
C TYR A 28 -4.71 3.06 -14.09
N TYR A 29 -4.49 3.99 -13.17
CA TYR A 29 -5.52 4.43 -12.23
C TYR A 29 -5.45 5.94 -11.99
N ASN A 30 -6.60 6.60 -12.08
CA ASN A 30 -6.78 7.99 -11.67
C ASN A 30 -7.55 8.01 -10.33
N PRO A 31 -6.89 8.35 -9.21
CA PRO A 31 -7.53 8.36 -7.90
C PRO A 31 -8.55 9.48 -7.71
N LEU A 32 -8.52 10.52 -8.56
CA LEU A 32 -9.42 11.67 -8.47
C LEU A 32 -10.72 11.47 -9.25
N GLY A 33 -10.75 10.49 -10.17
CA GLY A 33 -11.92 10.03 -10.91
C GLY A 33 -12.54 11.07 -11.85
N ASN A 34 -12.57 10.79 -13.17
CA ASN A 34 -13.28 11.47 -14.27
C ASN A 34 -13.31 13.02 -14.34
N HIS A 35 -12.65 13.72 -13.43
CA HIS A 35 -12.39 15.14 -13.49
C HIS A 35 -11.05 15.32 -14.17
N CYS A 36 -11.09 16.01 -15.32
CA CYS A 36 -10.07 16.67 -16.15
C CYS A 36 -8.69 16.93 -15.52
N CYS A 37 -8.06 15.92 -14.93
CA CYS A 37 -6.79 16.03 -14.25
C CYS A 37 -5.92 14.91 -14.78
N ASP A 38 -4.83 15.28 -15.47
CA ASP A 38 -3.78 14.43 -16.04
C ASP A 38 -3.00 13.59 -15.00
N MET A 39 -3.57 13.42 -13.81
CA MET A 39 -2.99 12.67 -12.70
C MET A 39 -3.37 11.19 -12.82
N GLU A 40 -2.82 10.55 -13.85
CA GLU A 40 -2.89 9.11 -14.05
C GLU A 40 -1.61 8.45 -13.56
N PHE A 41 -1.76 7.38 -12.78
CA PHE A 41 -0.63 6.56 -12.35
C PHE A 41 -0.67 5.23 -13.07
N THR A 42 0.43 4.88 -13.74
CA THR A 42 0.59 3.54 -14.30
C THR A 42 0.80 2.53 -13.18
N THR A 43 0.44 1.28 -13.44
CA THR A 43 0.67 0.17 -12.51
C THR A 43 2.16 0.06 -12.17
N GLU A 44 3.05 0.31 -13.13
CA GLU A 44 4.50 0.29 -12.94
C GLU A 44 5.00 1.41 -12.00
N GLN A 45 4.46 2.63 -12.12
CA GLN A 45 4.77 3.72 -11.19
C GLN A 45 4.33 3.38 -9.75
N ILE A 46 3.12 2.82 -9.60
CA ILE A 46 2.60 2.40 -8.29
C ILE A 46 3.47 1.29 -7.70
N LEU A 47 3.87 0.30 -8.50
CA LEU A 47 4.74 -0.80 -8.05
C LEU A 47 6.15 -0.32 -7.70
N THR A 48 6.72 0.58 -8.49
CA THR A 48 8.02 1.21 -8.22
C THR A 48 8.00 1.89 -6.86
N GLU A 49 6.98 2.70 -6.59
CA GLU A 49 6.85 3.38 -5.29
C GLU A 49 6.58 2.38 -4.15
N LEU A 50 5.79 1.33 -4.36
CA LEU A 50 5.59 0.28 -3.34
C LEU A 50 6.89 -0.45 -3.02
N ASN A 51 7.77 -0.66 -3.99
CA ASN A 51 9.05 -1.35 -3.81
C ASN A 51 10.09 -0.52 -3.04
N THR A 52 9.94 0.81 -2.98
CA THR A 52 10.81 1.66 -2.13
C THR A 52 10.37 1.67 -0.67
N ARG A 53 9.19 1.14 -0.36
CA ARG A 53 8.65 1.11 1.01
C ARG A 53 9.26 -0.05 1.79
N GLU A 54 9.52 0.21 3.06
CA GLU A 54 9.81 -0.85 4.03
C GLU A 54 8.68 -1.88 3.99
N HIS A 55 9.04 -3.17 4.01
CA HIS A 55 8.09 -4.27 3.88
C HIS A 55 6.93 -4.11 4.87
N VAL A 56 5.71 -3.97 4.33
CA VAL A 56 4.49 -3.97 5.12
C VAL A 56 3.96 -5.40 5.19
N PRO A 57 3.89 -6.02 6.38
CA PRO A 57 3.42 -7.39 6.52
C PRO A 57 1.99 -7.56 5.98
N THR A 58 1.79 -8.58 5.16
CA THR A 58 0.47 -9.06 4.74
C THR A 58 -0.39 -9.44 5.95
N LYS A 59 -1.71 -9.59 5.76
CA LYS A 59 -2.62 -10.05 6.82
C LYS A 59 -2.16 -11.38 7.45
N VAL A 60 -1.58 -12.27 6.64
CA VAL A 60 -1.04 -13.56 7.08
C VAL A 60 0.23 -13.36 7.89
N GLU A 61 1.20 -12.59 7.39
CA GLU A 61 2.45 -12.28 8.10
C GLU A 61 2.18 -11.54 9.42
N ALA A 62 1.27 -10.56 9.42
CA ALA A 62 0.85 -9.84 10.61
C ALA A 62 0.17 -10.77 11.64
N LYS A 63 -0.52 -11.82 11.20
CA LYS A 63 -1.05 -12.86 12.11
C LYS A 63 0.09 -13.68 12.72
N ILE A 64 1.05 -14.12 11.91
CA ILE A 64 2.22 -14.90 12.36
C ILE A 64 3.06 -14.08 13.35
N ILE A 65 3.35 -12.82 13.05
CA ILE A 65 4.10 -11.91 13.93
C ILE A 65 3.40 -11.76 15.29
N ARG A 66 2.07 -11.58 15.30
CA ARG A 66 1.28 -11.50 16.55
C ARG A 66 1.35 -12.81 17.35
N GLN A 67 1.23 -13.95 16.68
CA GLN A 67 1.33 -15.26 17.32
C GLN A 67 2.72 -15.49 17.93
N ASN A 68 3.79 -15.15 17.21
CA ASN A 68 5.16 -15.28 17.69
C ASN A 68 5.44 -14.37 18.90
N LYS A 69 4.97 -13.10 18.86
CA LYS A 69 5.08 -12.19 20.00
C LYS A 69 4.33 -12.68 21.25
N ALA A 70 3.17 -13.31 21.07
CA ALA A 70 2.41 -13.88 22.18
C ALA A 70 3.15 -15.06 22.83
N LYS A 71 3.80 -15.91 22.02
CA LYS A 71 4.60 -17.05 22.50
C LYS A 71 5.87 -16.63 23.26
N GLN A 72 6.53 -15.55 22.83
CA GLN A 72 7.75 -15.03 23.48
C GLN A 72 7.49 -14.30 24.81
N ARG A 73 6.23 -14.08 25.18
CA ARG A 73 5.85 -13.44 26.45
C ARG A 73 5.66 -14.44 27.60
N ILE A 74 5.77 -15.74 27.32
CA ILE A 74 5.70 -16.86 28.27
C ILE A 74 7.13 -17.36 28.48
#